data_AF-A0A847ZXH8-F1
#
_entry.id   AF-A0A847ZXH8-F1
#
_cell.length_a   1.000
_cell.length_b   1.000
_cell.length_c   1.000
_cell.angle_alpha   90.00
_cell.angle_beta   90.00
_cell.angle_gamma   90.00
#
_symmetry.space_group_name_H-M   'P 1'
#
loop_
_entity.id
_entity.type
_entity.pdbx_description
1 polymer ?
#
loop_
_entity_poly.entity_id
_entity_poly.type
_entity_poly.pdbx_seq_one_letter_code
_entity_poly.pdbx_strand_id
1 'polypeptide(L)'
;FLFVVMMLDVDFAELRQGFLQYLPVGALVGVAVLIELVMVVGAWTVAPHKIAPASPVTSGVSNTAALGRVLYTDYVYFFQAAGFILLTAMIGAIVLTLHHKVGVKRQNIADQVARTPEEAIEVRKVPSRQGV
;
A
#
# COMPACT_ATOMS: atom_id res chain seq x y z
N PHE A 1 5.52 -7.15 5.62
CA PHE A 1 5.11 -8.30 4.80
C PHE A 1 4.75 -9.54 5.63
N LEU A 2 5.56 -9.96 6.62
CA LEU A 2 5.26 -11.15 7.43
C LEU A 2 3.83 -11.18 8.02
N PHE A 3 3.37 -10.05 8.59
CA PHE A 3 2.00 -9.91 9.10
C PHE A 3 0.92 -10.23 8.07
N VAL A 4 1.10 -9.80 6.82
CA VAL A 4 0.12 -10.03 5.74
C VAL A 4 0.04 -11.51 5.40
N VAL A 5 1.19 -12.18 5.28
CA VAL A 5 1.26 -13.61 4.96
C VAL A 5 0.64 -14.47 6.06
N MET A 6 0.80 -14.11 7.33
CA MET A 6 0.22 -14.88 8.43
C MET A 6 -1.29 -14.70 8.58
N MET A 7 -1.84 -13.55 8.21
CA MET A 7 -3.30 -13.30 8.28
C MET A 7 -4.05 -13.93 7.10
N LEU A 8 -3.39 -14.11 5.96
CA LEU A 8 -3.95 -14.73 4.76
C LEU A 8 -3.68 -16.23 4.79
N ASP A 9 -4.74 -17.02 4.93
CA ASP A 9 -4.67 -18.47 4.75
C ASP A 9 -4.67 -18.79 3.25
N VAL A 10 -3.48 -18.79 2.63
CA VAL A 10 -3.31 -19.00 1.19
C VAL A 10 -3.06 -20.48 0.91
N ASP A 11 -3.94 -21.11 0.14
CA ASP A 11 -3.71 -22.47 -0.38
C ASP A 11 -2.73 -22.42 -1.57
N PHE A 12 -1.46 -22.71 -1.28
CA PHE A 12 -0.40 -22.75 -2.28
C PHE A 12 -0.55 -23.90 -3.29
N ALA A 13 -1.38 -24.92 -3.01
CA ALA A 13 -1.61 -26.01 -3.94
C ALA A 13 -2.53 -25.59 -5.09
N GLU A 14 -3.58 -24.80 -4.79
CA GLU A 14 -4.50 -24.27 -5.81
C GLU A 14 -3.80 -23.22 -6.69
N LEU A 15 -2.93 -22.38 -6.12
CA LEU A 15 -2.10 -21.42 -6.89
C LEU A 15 -1.11 -22.08 -7.87
N ARG A 16 -0.72 -23.33 -7.62
CA ARG A 16 0.18 -24.10 -8.49
C ARG A 16 -0.56 -24.83 -9.61
N GLN A 17 -1.89 -24.88 -9.58
CA GLN A 17 -2.68 -25.56 -10.60
C GLN A 17 -2.57 -24.77 -11.93
N GLY A 18 -2.04 -25.42 -12.97
CA GLY A 18 -1.82 -24.80 -14.29
C GLY A 18 -0.48 -24.05 -14.47
N PHE A 19 0.31 -23.83 -13.41
CA PHE A 19 1.63 -23.20 -13.53
C PHE A 19 2.56 -23.97 -14.47
N LEU A 20 2.56 -25.31 -14.36
CA LEU A 20 3.39 -26.19 -15.18
C LEU A 20 3.04 -26.15 -16.67
N GLN A 21 1.81 -25.76 -17.03
CA GLN A 21 1.38 -25.66 -18.43
C GLN A 21 1.98 -24.43 -19.12
N TYR A 22 2.15 -23.33 -18.39
CA TYR A 22 2.73 -22.08 -18.92
C TYR A 22 4.25 -21.98 -18.70
N LEU A 23 4.84 -22.88 -17.90
CA LEU A 23 6.27 -22.91 -17.61
C LEU A 23 7.14 -22.92 -18.87
N PRO A 24 6.87 -23.72 -19.94
CA PRO A 24 7.71 -23.72 -21.13
C PRO A 24 7.74 -22.36 -21.86
N VAL A 25 6.59 -21.68 -21.94
CA VAL A 25 6.49 -20.36 -22.58
C VAL A 25 7.16 -19.30 -21.71
N GLY A 26 6.91 -19.31 -20.40
CA GLY A 26 7.57 -18.39 -19.46
C GLY A 26 9.08 -18.57 -19.40
N ALA A 27 9.56 -19.81 -19.47
CA ALA A 27 10.99 -20.12 -19.53
C ALA A 27 11.62 -19.61 -20.82
N LEU A 28 10.96 -19.77 -21.97
CA LEU A 28 11.43 -19.23 -23.24
C LEU A 28 11.59 -17.70 -23.17
N VAL A 29 10.57 -17.00 -22.67
CA VAL A 29 10.63 -15.53 -22.50
C VAL A 29 11.71 -15.14 -21.49
N GLY A 30 11.81 -15.85 -20.36
CA GLY A 30 12.82 -15.58 -19.34
C GLY A 30 14.25 -15.77 -19.86
N VAL A 31 14.49 -16.81 -20.66
CA VAL A 31 15.78 -17.03 -21.32
C VAL A 31 16.07 -15.93 -22.35
N ALA A 32 15.08 -15.49 -23.12
CA ALA A 32 15.26 -14.38 -24.05
C ALA A 32 15.69 -13.10 -23.33
N VAL A 33 14.99 -12.72 -22.26
CA VAL A 33 15.36 -11.54 -21.43
C VAL A 33 16.74 -11.72 -20.79
N LEU A 34 17.07 -12.93 -20.33
CA LEU A 34 18.39 -13.20 -19.75
C LEU A 34 19.51 -13.04 -20.79
N ILE A 35 19.31 -13.52 -22.02
CA ILE A 35 20.25 -13.32 -23.13
C ILE A 35 20.40 -11.83 -23.42
N GLU A 36 19.31 -11.06 -23.47
CA GLU A 36 19.35 -9.61 -23.65
C GLU A 36 20.19 -8.92 -22.56
N LEU A 37 19.97 -9.26 -21.29
CA LEU A 37 20.74 -8.70 -20.17
C LEU A 37 22.24 -9.06 -20.27
N VAL A 38 22.56 -10.31 -20.61
CA VAL A 38 23.96 -10.75 -20.79
C VAL A 38 24.61 -10.00 -21.95
N MET A 39 23.90 -9.80 -23.07
CA MET A 39 24.40 -9.02 -24.19
C MET A 39 24.62 -7.55 -23.83
N VAL A 40 23.69 -6.92 -23.09
CA VAL A 40 23.84 -5.53 -22.62
C VAL A 40 25.06 -5.38 -21.71
N VAL A 41 25.21 -6.26 -20.72
CA VAL A 41 26.34 -6.24 -19.79
C VAL A 41 27.66 -6.59 -20.49
N GLY A 42 27.65 -7.56 -21.41
CA GLY A 42 28.81 -7.91 -22.22
C GLY A 42 29.24 -6.79 -23.18
N ALA A 43 28.29 -6.07 -23.76
CA ALA A 43 28.59 -4.90 -24.59
C ALA A 43 29.24 -3.77 -23.78
N TRP A 44 28.88 -3.62 -22.50
CA TRP A 44 29.51 -2.65 -21.59
C TRP A 44 31.00 -2.95 -21.35
N THR A 45 31.40 -4.22 -21.27
CA THR A 45 32.80 -4.59 -21.02
C THR A 45 33.69 -4.44 -22.27
N VAL A 46 33.12 -4.53 -23.47
CA VAL A 46 33.86 -4.48 -24.74
C VAL A 46 34.08 -3.05 -25.25
N ALA A 47 33.22 -2.08 -24.90
CA ALA A 47 33.36 -0.68 -25.32
C ALA A 47 33.14 0.34 -24.18
N PRO A 48 34.07 0.46 -23.22
CA PRO A 48 33.93 1.34 -22.06
C PRO A 48 33.96 2.86 -22.38
N HIS A 49 34.16 3.27 -23.63
CA HIS A 49 34.44 4.66 -24.02
C HIS A 49 33.22 5.53 -24.40
N LYS A 50 31.98 5.07 -24.19
CA LYS A 50 30.76 5.84 -24.60
C LYS A 50 29.90 6.38 -23.47
N ILE A 51 30.34 6.28 -22.22
CA ILE A 51 29.61 6.85 -21.09
C ILE A 51 30.48 7.96 -20.52
N ALA A 52 29.91 9.16 -20.40
CA ALA A 52 30.57 10.33 -19.86
C ALA A 52 31.36 9.96 -18.58
N PRO A 53 32.58 10.49 -18.39
CA PRO A 53 33.36 10.17 -17.20
C PRO A 53 32.51 10.42 -15.97
N ALA A 54 32.42 9.41 -15.09
CA ALA A 54 31.77 9.56 -13.80
C ALA A 54 32.33 10.84 -13.16
N SER A 55 31.45 11.81 -12.88
CA SER A 55 31.89 13.10 -12.36
C SER A 55 32.81 12.87 -11.17
N PRO A 56 33.99 13.52 -11.13
CA PRO A 56 34.95 13.29 -10.06
C PRO A 56 34.25 13.58 -8.74
N VAL A 57 34.08 12.52 -7.93
CA VAL A 57 33.54 12.63 -6.59
C VAL A 57 34.50 13.55 -5.83
N THR A 58 34.01 14.72 -5.42
CA THR A 58 34.79 15.66 -4.63
C THR A 58 35.16 14.98 -3.32
N SER A 59 36.44 14.58 -3.22
CA SER A 59 37.00 14.00 -2.00
C SER A 59 36.87 15.00 -0.86
N GLY A 60 36.09 14.65 0.17
CA GLY A 60 35.89 15.48 1.36
C GLY A 60 34.42 15.74 1.74
N VAL A 61 33.45 15.37 0.89
CA VAL A 61 32.01 15.47 1.21
C VAL A 61 31.46 14.10 1.58
N SER A 62 30.65 14.01 2.63
CA SER A 62 29.96 12.76 2.98
C SER A 62 28.91 12.40 1.93
N ASN A 63 28.73 11.12 1.66
CA ASN A 63 27.71 10.65 0.70
C ASN A 63 26.31 11.18 1.01
N THR A 64 25.95 11.29 2.31
CA THR A 64 24.69 11.87 2.76
C THR A 64 24.55 13.33 2.36
N ALA A 65 25.61 14.14 2.54
CA ALA A 65 25.59 15.54 2.15
C ALA A 65 25.55 15.71 0.62
N ALA A 66 26.27 14.87 -0.12
CA ALA A 66 26.25 14.88 -1.59
C ALA A 66 24.85 14.53 -2.14
N LEU A 67 24.21 13.49 -1.61
CA LEU A 67 22.83 13.12 -1.97
C LEU A 67 21.83 14.20 -1.59
N GLY A 68 21.96 14.77 -0.39
CA GLY A 68 21.11 15.87 0.06
C GLY A 68 21.18 17.06 -0.90
N ARG A 69 22.38 17.45 -1.34
CA ARG A 69 22.54 18.54 -2.31
C ARG A 69 21.73 18.26 -3.59
N VAL A 70 21.93 17.11 -4.22
CA VAL A 70 21.24 16.75 -5.47
C VAL A 70 19.72 16.68 -5.28
N LEU A 71 19.24 16.06 -4.20
CA LEU A 71 17.81 15.91 -3.93
C LEU A 71 17.11 17.24 -3.67
N TYR A 72 17.75 18.17 -2.94
CA TYR A 72 17.13 19.44 -2.56
C TYR A 72 17.40 20.59 -3.52
N THR A 73 18.41 20.50 -4.40
CA THR A 73 18.66 21.54 -5.42
C THR A 73 18.08 21.16 -6.78
N ASP A 74 18.41 19.98 -7.29
CA ASP A 74 18.17 19.63 -8.69
C ASP A 74 16.87 18.84 -8.86
N TYR A 75 16.55 17.98 -7.89
CA TYR A 75 15.39 17.06 -7.95
C TYR A 75 14.31 17.37 -6.91
N VAL A 76 14.24 18.62 -6.43
CA VAL A 76 13.29 19.04 -5.38
C VAL A 76 11.83 18.72 -5.73
N TYR A 77 11.46 18.85 -7.01
CA TYR A 77 10.12 18.52 -7.48
C TYR A 77 9.78 17.04 -7.32
N PHE A 78 10.71 16.15 -7.71
CA PHE A 78 10.52 14.70 -7.56
C PHE A 78 10.51 14.27 -6.10
N PHE A 79 11.34 14.92 -5.26
CA PHE A 79 11.32 14.70 -3.83
C PHE A 79 9.95 15.06 -3.23
N GLN A 80 9.38 16.21 -3.61
CA GLN A 80 8.05 16.61 -3.16
C GLN A 80 6.95 15.68 -3.70
N ALA A 81 7.03 15.26 -4.97
CA ALA A 81 6.11 14.32 -5.58
C ALA A 81 6.12 12.96 -4.86
N ALA A 82 7.29 12.46 -4.48
CA ALA A 82 7.42 11.27 -3.64
C ALA A 82 6.71 11.43 -2.29
N GLY A 83 6.77 12.63 -1.69
CA GLY A 83 6.00 12.97 -0.49
C GLY A 83 4.48 12.84 -0.69
N PHE A 84 3.95 13.34 -1.80
CA PHE A 84 2.53 13.17 -2.15
C PHE A 84 2.15 11.71 -2.39
N ILE A 85 3.03 10.93 -3.03
CA ILE A 85 2.82 9.49 -3.23
C ILE A 85 2.74 8.77 -1.87
N LEU A 86 3.66 9.05 -0.95
CA LEU A 86 3.65 8.46 0.39
C LEU A 86 2.39 8.85 1.19
N LEU A 87 1.99 10.12 1.12
CA LEU A 87 0.74 10.58 1.74
C LEU A 87 -0.46 9.83 1.18
N THR A 88 -0.56 9.75 -0.16
CA THR A 88 -1.66 9.05 -0.85
C THR A 88 -1.68 7.57 -0.50
N ALA A 89 -0.51 6.92 -0.42
CA ALA A 89 -0.39 5.52 -0.04
C ALA A 89 -0.88 5.27 1.40
N MET A 90 -0.57 6.15 2.35
CA MET A 90 -1.07 6.05 3.72
C MET A 90 -2.60 6.21 3.78
N ILE A 91 -3.15 7.21 3.08
CA ILE A 91 -4.62 7.42 3.02
C ILE A 91 -5.28 6.19 2.41
N GLY A 92 -4.76 5.68 1.28
CA GLY A 92 -5.26 4.49 0.62
C GLY A 92 -5.25 3.26 1.54
N ALA A 93 -4.14 3.01 2.23
CA ALA A 93 -4.01 1.88 3.16
C ALA A 93 -5.03 1.97 4.31
N ILE A 94 -5.22 3.15 4.91
CA ILE A 94 -6.18 3.36 6.00
C ILE A 94 -7.61 3.15 5.49
N VAL A 95 -7.99 3.78 4.38
CA VAL A 95 -9.35 3.68 3.84
C VAL A 95 -9.70 2.25 3.43
N LEU A 96 -8.76 1.51 2.84
CA LEU A 96 -8.96 0.11 2.45
C LEU A 96 -9.09 -0.84 3.64
N THR A 97 -8.43 -0.53 4.77
CA THR A 97 -8.47 -1.38 5.98
C THR A 97 -9.51 -0.94 6.99
N LEU A 98 -10.12 0.25 6.82
CA LEU A 98 -11.14 0.80 7.70
C LEU A 98 -12.46 0.02 7.56
N HIS A 99 -12.62 -1.00 8.38
CA HIS A 99 -13.84 -1.79 8.43
C HIS A 99 -14.92 -1.10 9.29
N HIS A 100 -16.00 -0.66 8.65
CA HIS A 100 -17.18 -0.15 9.34
C HIS A 100 -18.06 -1.30 9.83
N LYS A 101 -18.28 -1.39 11.14
CA LYS A 101 -19.21 -2.36 11.73
C LYS A 101 -20.66 -1.97 11.40
N VAL A 102 -21.37 -2.84 10.68
CA VAL A 102 -22.79 -2.70 10.37
C VAL A 102 -23.62 -3.08 11.60
N GLY A 103 -24.67 -2.34 11.93
CA GLY A 103 -25.55 -2.63 13.08
C GLY A 103 -25.16 -1.97 14.40
N VAL A 104 -24.12 -1.12 14.42
CA VAL A 104 -23.81 -0.29 15.59
C VAL A 104 -24.86 0.82 15.70
N LYS A 105 -25.68 0.78 16.75
CA LYS A 105 -26.60 1.88 17.07
C LYS A 105 -25.76 3.12 17.41
N ARG A 106 -25.79 4.13 16.54
CA ARG A 106 -25.17 5.43 16.81
C ARG A 106 -26.20 6.33 17.48
N GLN A 107 -25.77 7.03 18.50
CA GLN A 107 -26.60 8.03 19.16
C GLN A 107 -26.58 9.31 18.32
N ASN A 108 -27.76 9.87 18.04
CA ASN A 108 -27.86 11.27 17.64
C ASN A 108 -28.19 12.07 18.90
N ILE A 109 -27.24 12.89 19.35
CA ILE A 109 -27.37 13.69 20.57
C ILE A 109 -28.53 14.68 20.42
N ALA A 110 -28.71 15.26 19.23
CA ALA A 110 -29.80 16.21 18.98
C ALA A 110 -31.16 15.52 19.17
N ASP A 111 -31.36 14.36 18.53
CA ASP A 111 -32.62 13.60 18.65
C ASP A 111 -32.86 13.10 20.08
N GLN A 112 -31.81 12.75 20.82
CA GLN A 112 -31.93 12.31 22.21
C GLN A 112 -32.32 13.43 23.17
N VAL A 113 -31.78 14.64 22.97
CA VAL A 113 -32.08 15.80 23.82
C VAL A 113 -33.45 16.39 23.48
N ALA A 114 -33.84 16.36 22.21
CA ALA A 114 -35.14 16.87 21.75
C ALA A 114 -36.32 15.94 22.08
N ARG A 115 -36.07 14.75 22.63
CA ARG A 115 -37.08 13.73 22.89
C ARG A 115 -38.14 14.24 23.88
N THR A 116 -39.42 14.09 23.53
CA THR A 116 -40.52 14.50 24.40
C THR A 116 -40.97 13.36 25.32
N PRO A 117 -41.70 13.65 26.43
CA PRO A 117 -42.26 12.62 27.29
C PRO A 117 -43.17 11.63 26.56
N GLU A 118 -43.91 12.05 25.53
CA GLU A 118 -44.78 11.15 24.75
C GLU A 118 -43.99 10.08 23.98
N GLU A 119 -42.79 10.42 23.51
CA GLU A 119 -41.90 9.47 22.83
C GLU A 119 -41.13 8.61 23.83
N ALA A 120 -41.05 9.03 25.10
CA ALA A 120 -40.25 8.41 26.14
C ALA A 120 -40.96 7.34 26.96
N ILE A 121 -42.25 7.52 27.24
CA ILE A 121 -43.01 6.67 28.15
C ILE A 121 -44.39 6.31 27.58
N GLU A 122 -44.74 5.03 27.61
CA GLU A 122 -46.09 4.56 27.30
C GLU A 122 -46.79 4.14 28.60
N VAL A 123 -47.78 4.93 29.04
CA VAL A 123 -48.54 4.63 30.27
C VAL A 123 -49.67 3.66 29.94
N ARG A 124 -49.47 2.37 30.21
CA ARG A 124 -50.52 1.35 30.10
C ARG A 124 -51.23 1.12 31.43
N LYS A 125 -52.56 1.13 31.41
CA LYS A 125 -53.39 0.67 32.54
C LYS A 125 -53.49 -0.85 32.51
N VAL A 126 -52.86 -1.51 33.46
CA VAL A 126 -52.92 -2.97 33.65
C VAL A 126 -54.04 -3.35 34.65
N PRO A 127 -54.78 -4.45 34.44
CA PRO A 127 -55.78 -4.93 35.39
C PRO A 127 -55.13 -5.39 36.71
N SER A 128 -55.82 -5.14 37.83
CA SER A 128 -55.33 -5.55 39.15
C SER A 128 -55.13 -7.06 39.23
N ARG A 129 -53.98 -7.48 39.79
CA ARG A 129 -53.50 -8.87 39.96
C ARG A 129 -53.02 -9.60 38.71
N GLN A 130 -52.94 -8.95 37.56
CA GLN A 130 -52.14 -9.46 36.44
C GLN A 130 -50.83 -8.69 36.44
N GLY A 131 -49.72 -9.38 36.73
CA GLY A 131 -48.39 -8.79 36.61
C GLY A 131 -48.13 -8.34 35.16
N VAL A 132 -47.25 -7.35 35.02
CA VAL A 132 -46.81 -6.82 33.71
C VAL A 132 -46.07 -7.90 32.93
#